data_AF-A0A1H3NJA5-F1
#
_entry.id   AF-A0A1H3NJA5-F1
#
_cell.length_a   1.000
_cell.length_b   1.000
_cell.length_c   1.000
_cell.angle_alpha   90.00
_cell.angle_beta   90.00
_cell.angle_gamma   90.00
#
_symmetry.space_group_name_H-M   'P 1'
#
loop_
_entity.id
_entity.type
_entity.pdbx_description
1 polymer ?
#
loop_
_entity_poly.entity_id
_entity_poly.type
_entity_poly.pdbx_seq_one_letter_code
_entity_poly.pdbx_strand_id
1 'polypeptide(L)'
;MTKYNSKGYISIICLLIGSSVIALSLSIMSLHINDYYLQQSSFHRVKAQYLAESAFILTMHHLFLWSEDAIHTYIDMANDKNKAAPLLEVHLEKHFIPKLSSMENEISKQMKEAFSEYEHEHGFDVSISVATDRKTLMINVHGYYENARVFLEGRAKMPLIVNEHHKSEEGWDSIIIQALYLESLVQGYPKI
;
A
#
# COMPACT_ATOMS: atom_id res chain seq x y z
N MET A 1 48.02 53.21 -33.32
CA MET A 1 46.98 53.77 -32.43
C MET A 1 45.68 53.84 -33.23
N THR A 2 44.90 52.76 -33.24
CA THR A 2 43.60 52.72 -33.92
C THR A 2 42.58 53.50 -33.08
N LYS A 3 42.04 54.59 -33.63
CA LYS A 3 40.91 55.32 -33.05
C LYS A 3 39.69 54.40 -33.09
N TYR A 4 39.43 53.68 -32.00
CA TYR A 4 38.20 52.92 -31.84
C TYR A 4 37.00 53.87 -31.87
N ASN A 5 36.01 53.54 -32.72
CA ASN A 5 34.79 54.32 -32.91
C ASN A 5 33.89 54.14 -31.67
N SER A 6 33.94 55.11 -30.74
CA SER A 6 33.33 55.04 -29.41
C SER A 6 31.83 54.70 -29.41
N LYS A 7 31.12 54.96 -30.51
CA LYS A 7 29.69 54.65 -30.67
C LYS A 7 29.41 53.14 -30.79
N GLY A 8 30.32 52.37 -31.39
CA GLY A 8 30.16 50.91 -31.54
C GLY A 8 30.30 50.15 -30.21
N TYR A 9 31.14 50.66 -29.31
CA TYR A 9 31.39 50.04 -28.01
C TYR A 9 30.15 50.08 -27.09
N ILE A 10 29.39 51.18 -27.13
CA ILE A 10 28.13 51.34 -26.39
C ILE A 10 27.11 50.29 -26.84
N SER A 11 27.00 50.06 -28.16
CA SER A 11 26.09 49.06 -28.71
C SER A 11 26.46 47.63 -28.28
N ILE A 12 27.76 47.29 -28.31
CA ILE A 12 28.25 45.97 -27.89
C ILE A 12 27.98 45.73 -26.39
N ILE A 13 28.25 46.72 -25.53
CA ILE A 13 27.96 46.61 -24.09
C ILE A 13 26.47 46.45 -23.85
N CYS A 14 25.63 47.21 -24.53
CA CYS A 14 24.17 47.10 -24.39
C CYS A 14 23.69 45.70 -24.79
N LEU A 15 24.25 45.12 -25.84
CA LEU A 15 23.94 43.77 -26.31
C LEU A 15 24.42 42.71 -25.31
N LEU A 16 25.63 42.86 -24.75
CA LEU A 16 26.14 41.98 -23.70
C LEU A 16 25.28 42.00 -22.45
N ILE A 17 24.92 43.19 -21.96
CA ILE A 17 24.04 43.34 -20.79
C ILE A 17 22.66 42.73 -21.08
N GLY A 18 22.08 43.05 -22.24
CA GLY A 18 20.79 42.49 -22.67
C GLY A 18 20.79 40.96 -22.74
N SER A 19 21.83 40.38 -23.35
CA SER A 19 21.99 38.91 -23.42
C SER A 19 22.17 38.28 -22.04
N SER A 20 22.89 38.95 -21.14
CA SER A 20 23.09 38.49 -19.76
C SER A 20 21.77 38.50 -18.98
N VAL A 21 20.96 39.55 -19.14
CA VAL A 21 19.63 39.63 -18.51
C VAL A 21 18.70 38.55 -19.05
N ILE A 22 18.69 38.31 -20.37
CA ILE A 22 17.88 37.23 -20.96
C ILE A 22 18.32 35.87 -20.43
N ALA A 23 19.62 35.60 -20.38
CA ALA A 23 20.17 34.35 -19.86
C ALA A 23 19.80 34.12 -18.38
N LEU A 24 19.91 35.15 -17.55
CA LEU A 24 19.50 35.09 -16.14
C LEU A 24 18.00 34.84 -16.00
N SER A 25 17.17 35.51 -16.79
CA SER A 25 15.71 35.30 -16.80
C SER A 25 15.34 33.87 -17.19
N LEU A 26 15.98 33.30 -18.21
CA LEU A 26 15.76 31.90 -18.61
C LEU A 26 16.20 30.91 -17.53
N SER A 27 17.30 31.21 -16.82
CA SER A 27 17.76 30.40 -15.69
C SER A 27 16.76 30.40 -14.53
N ILE A 28 16.22 31.58 -14.17
CA ILE A 28 15.20 31.70 -13.11
C ILE A 28 13.92 30.96 -13.52
N MET A 29 13.49 31.12 -14.77
CA MET A 29 12.32 30.40 -15.29
C MET A 29 12.50 28.88 -15.21
N SER A 30 13.69 28.38 -15.56
CA SER A 30 14.00 26.95 -15.49
C SER A 30 13.96 26.41 -14.06
N LEU A 31 14.47 27.19 -13.08
CA LEU A 31 14.38 26.83 -11.66
C LEU A 31 12.92 26.74 -11.19
N HIS A 32 12.09 27.73 -11.53
CA HIS A 32 10.67 27.72 -11.15
C HIS A 32 9.89 26.56 -11.78
N ILE A 33 10.16 26.25 -13.05
CA ILE A 33 9.55 25.10 -13.73
C ILE A 33 9.95 23.80 -13.03
N ASN A 34 11.22 23.65 -12.68
CA ASN A 34 11.71 22.46 -11.99
C ASN A 34 11.08 22.31 -10.60
N ASP A 35 11.02 23.39 -9.81
CA ASP A 35 10.38 23.38 -8.49
C ASP A 35 8.89 23.04 -8.58
N TYR A 36 8.19 23.57 -9.59
CA TYR A 36 6.79 23.23 -9.84
C TYR A 36 6.61 21.73 -10.11
N TYR A 37 7.44 21.14 -10.98
CA TYR A 37 7.38 19.70 -11.26
C TYR A 37 7.73 18.85 -10.03
N LEU A 38 8.69 19.28 -9.20
CA LEU A 38 9.02 18.59 -7.95
C LEU A 38 7.84 18.60 -6.97
N GLN A 39 7.17 19.74 -6.81
CA GLN A 39 5.98 19.84 -5.96
C GLN A 39 4.82 18.99 -6.50
N GLN A 40 4.58 19.02 -7.82
CA GLN A 40 3.54 18.22 -8.45
C GLN A 40 3.82 16.72 -8.30
N SER A 41 5.07 16.29 -8.50
CA SER A 41 5.49 14.91 -8.28
C SER A 41 5.30 14.48 -6.83
N SER A 42 5.65 15.34 -5.87
CA SER A 42 5.41 15.09 -4.45
C SER A 42 3.90 14.97 -4.15
N PHE A 43 3.08 15.82 -4.74
CA PHE A 43 1.62 15.77 -4.57
C PHE A 43 1.02 14.47 -5.14
N HIS A 44 1.42 14.06 -6.34
CA HIS A 44 1.01 12.79 -6.93
C HIS A 44 1.43 11.60 -6.06
N ARG A 45 2.65 11.66 -5.52
CA ARG A 45 3.17 10.63 -4.61
C ARG A 45 2.37 10.54 -3.32
N VAL A 46 1.96 11.67 -2.73
CA VAL A 46 1.12 11.68 -1.53
C VAL A 46 -0.24 11.03 -1.81
N LYS A 47 -0.86 11.32 -2.96
CA LYS A 47 -2.12 10.66 -3.36
C LYS A 47 -1.94 9.15 -3.60
N ALA A 48 -0.89 8.75 -4.30
CA ALA A 48 -0.57 7.34 -4.50
C ALA A 48 -0.32 6.60 -3.17
N GLN A 49 0.34 7.24 -2.21
CA GLN A 49 0.54 6.72 -0.87
C GLN A 49 -0.81 6.53 -0.14
N TYR A 50 -1.68 7.54 -0.19
CA TYR A 50 -2.99 7.47 0.44
C TYR A 50 -3.86 6.35 -0.13
N LEU A 51 -3.82 6.15 -1.45
CA LEU A 51 -4.50 5.04 -2.13
C LEU A 51 -3.95 3.69 -1.67
N ALA A 52 -2.62 3.54 -1.60
CA ALA A 52 -1.98 2.32 -1.14
C ALA A 52 -2.35 2.00 0.33
N GLU A 53 -2.29 2.99 1.22
CA GLU A 53 -2.63 2.81 2.63
C GLU A 53 -4.11 2.48 2.82
N SER A 54 -5.00 3.15 2.10
CA SER A 54 -6.44 2.89 2.15
C SER A 54 -6.79 1.47 1.69
N ALA A 55 -6.19 1.03 0.58
CA ALA A 55 -6.35 -0.34 0.10
C ALA A 55 -5.78 -1.37 1.07
N PHE A 56 -4.64 -1.07 1.70
CA PHE A 56 -4.04 -1.94 2.73
C PHE A 56 -4.96 -2.08 3.96
N ILE A 57 -5.49 -0.96 4.47
CA ILE A 57 -6.41 -0.96 5.61
C ILE A 57 -7.68 -1.74 5.29
N LEU A 58 -8.26 -1.51 4.11
CA LEU A 58 -9.46 -2.24 3.67
C LEU A 58 -9.16 -3.74 3.57
N THR A 59 -8.03 -4.12 2.98
CA THR A 59 -7.59 -5.52 2.87
C THR A 59 -7.47 -6.17 4.24
N MET A 60 -6.77 -5.53 5.18
CA MET A 60 -6.63 -6.03 6.54
C MET A 60 -7.96 -6.17 7.26
N HIS A 61 -8.88 -5.23 7.05
CA HIS A 61 -10.22 -5.30 7.63
C HIS A 61 -11.00 -6.52 7.12
N HIS A 62 -11.01 -6.76 5.81
CA HIS A 62 -11.65 -7.94 5.23
C HIS A 62 -11.00 -9.24 5.70
N LEU A 63 -9.67 -9.30 5.74
CA LEU A 63 -8.93 -10.46 6.26
C LEU A 63 -9.30 -10.75 7.71
N PHE A 64 -9.39 -9.72 8.55
CA PHE A 64 -9.78 -9.85 9.94
C PHE A 64 -11.20 -10.42 10.05
N LEU A 65 -12.18 -9.82 9.38
CA LEU A 65 -13.57 -10.28 9.41
C LEU A 65 -13.72 -11.74 8.94
N TRP A 66 -13.06 -12.11 7.85
CA TRP A 66 -13.12 -13.49 7.35
C TRP A 66 -12.38 -14.48 8.24
N SER A 67 -11.31 -14.05 8.91
CA SER A 67 -10.62 -14.89 9.87
C SER A 67 -11.47 -15.14 11.12
N GLU A 68 -12.16 -14.11 11.63
CA GLU A 68 -13.08 -14.22 12.76
C GLU A 68 -14.27 -15.13 12.41
N ASP A 69 -14.87 -14.97 11.23
CA ASP A 69 -15.94 -15.85 10.73
C ASP A 69 -15.51 -17.32 10.68
N ALA A 70 -14.29 -17.59 10.20
CA ALA A 70 -13.73 -18.94 10.17
C ALA A 70 -13.43 -19.49 11.57
N ILE A 71 -12.91 -18.66 12.48
CA ILE A 71 -12.67 -19.05 13.88
C ILE A 71 -13.99 -19.35 14.60
N HIS A 72 -15.03 -18.52 14.42
CA HIS A 72 -16.34 -18.76 15.00
C HIS A 72 -16.94 -20.07 14.50
N THR A 73 -16.91 -20.30 13.19
CA THR A 73 -17.37 -21.55 12.59
C THR A 73 -16.61 -22.76 13.17
N TYR A 74 -15.30 -22.63 13.38
CA TYR A 74 -14.48 -23.66 14.00
C TYR A 74 -14.89 -23.93 15.46
N ILE A 75 -15.09 -22.88 16.27
CA ILE A 75 -15.50 -22.99 17.67
C ILE A 75 -16.87 -23.70 17.77
N ASP A 76 -17.82 -23.36 16.89
CA ASP A 76 -19.12 -24.01 16.84
C ASP A 76 -19.00 -25.51 16.52
N MET A 77 -18.10 -25.87 15.60
CA MET A 77 -17.79 -27.28 15.29
C MET A 77 -17.12 -28.01 16.45
N ALA A 78 -16.22 -27.34 17.18
CA ALA A 78 -15.53 -27.92 18.33
C ALA A 78 -16.46 -28.13 19.54
N ASN A 79 -17.49 -27.30 19.68
CA ASN A 79 -18.51 -27.42 20.72
C ASN A 79 -19.58 -28.50 20.42
N ASP A 80 -19.72 -28.92 19.16
CA ASP A 80 -20.63 -30.01 18.77
C ASP A 80 -20.04 -31.37 19.19
N LYS A 81 -20.53 -31.90 20.32
CA LYS A 81 -20.11 -33.19 20.90
C LYS A 81 -20.25 -34.40 19.96
N ASN A 82 -20.99 -34.26 18.86
CA ASN A 82 -21.22 -35.35 17.89
C ASN A 82 -20.24 -35.33 16.71
N LYS A 83 -19.34 -34.35 16.60
CA LYS A 83 -18.38 -34.24 15.50
C LYS A 83 -16.96 -34.00 16.02
N ALA A 84 -16.00 -34.73 15.47
CA ALA A 84 -14.60 -34.40 15.66
C ALA A 84 -14.29 -33.13 14.86
N ALA A 85 -13.91 -32.05 15.53
CA ALA A 85 -13.40 -30.86 14.86
C ALA A 85 -12.07 -31.19 14.16
N PRO A 86 -11.85 -30.71 12.92
CA PRO A 86 -10.54 -30.80 12.28
C PRO A 86 -9.52 -29.93 13.05
N LEU A 87 -8.23 -30.02 12.71
CA LEU A 87 -7.26 -29.02 13.18
C LEU A 87 -7.61 -27.63 12.65
N LEU A 88 -7.38 -26.58 13.44
CA LEU A 88 -7.70 -25.20 13.06
C LEU A 88 -7.02 -24.81 11.74
N GLU A 89 -5.75 -25.19 11.55
CA GLU A 89 -5.00 -24.91 10.32
C GLU A 89 -5.69 -25.52 9.10
N VAL A 90 -6.16 -26.77 9.20
CA VAL A 90 -6.87 -27.47 8.12
C VAL A 90 -8.21 -26.81 7.84
N HIS A 91 -8.90 -26.32 8.89
CA HIS A 91 -10.14 -25.57 8.73
C HIS A 91 -9.92 -24.25 7.98
N LEU A 92 -8.92 -23.47 8.40
CA LEU A 92 -8.56 -22.21 7.74
C LEU A 92 -8.14 -22.41 6.28
N GLU A 93 -7.38 -23.47 5.99
CA GLU A 93 -7.01 -23.82 4.61
C GLU A 93 -8.22 -24.09 3.72
N LYS A 94 -9.29 -24.66 4.27
CA LYS A 94 -10.49 -25.01 3.51
C LYS A 94 -11.49 -23.87 3.39
N HIS A 95 -11.58 -23.01 4.41
CA HIS A 95 -12.66 -22.02 4.51
C HIS A 95 -12.22 -20.57 4.36
N PHE A 96 -10.95 -20.27 4.67
CA PHE A 96 -10.40 -18.92 4.61
C PHE A 96 -9.52 -18.71 3.37
N ILE A 97 -8.54 -19.59 3.13
CA ILE A 97 -7.59 -19.44 2.00
C ILE A 97 -8.30 -19.32 0.64
N PRO A 98 -9.35 -20.11 0.31
CA PRO A 98 -10.02 -19.99 -0.98
C PRO A 98 -10.73 -18.64 -1.19
N LYS A 99 -11.11 -17.95 -0.11
CA LYS A 99 -11.70 -16.60 -0.20
C LYS A 99 -10.65 -15.54 -0.58
N LEU A 100 -9.36 -15.79 -0.33
CA LEU A 100 -8.29 -14.82 -0.63
C LEU A 100 -8.22 -14.48 -2.12
N SER A 101 -8.47 -15.45 -3.02
CA SER A 101 -8.48 -15.21 -4.46
C SER A 101 -9.66 -14.37 -4.95
N SER A 102 -10.79 -14.36 -4.24
CA SER A 102 -11.92 -13.49 -4.58
C SER A 102 -11.76 -12.08 -4.01
N MET A 103 -10.94 -11.91 -2.97
CA MET A 103 -10.73 -10.62 -2.30
C MET A 103 -10.17 -9.55 -3.24
N GLU A 104 -9.20 -9.91 -4.07
CA GLU A 104 -8.58 -8.99 -5.03
C GLU A 104 -9.65 -8.30 -5.90
N ASN A 105 -10.59 -9.06 -6.44
CA ASN A 105 -11.66 -8.53 -7.28
C ASN A 105 -12.66 -7.65 -6.50
N GLU A 106 -12.99 -8.02 -5.26
CA GLU A 106 -13.94 -7.27 -4.43
C GLU A 106 -13.36 -5.91 -4.01
N ILE A 107 -12.11 -5.89 -3.55
CA ILE A 107 -11.44 -4.67 -3.08
C ILE A 107 -11.23 -3.71 -4.25
N SER A 108 -10.76 -4.21 -5.41
CA SER A 108 -10.58 -3.37 -6.60
C SER A 108 -11.89 -2.76 -7.09
N LYS A 109 -13.04 -3.42 -6.88
CA LYS A 109 -14.36 -2.87 -7.24
C LYS A 109 -14.80 -1.76 -6.28
N GLN A 110 -14.78 -2.01 -4.97
CA GLN A 110 -15.28 -1.07 -3.96
C GLN A 110 -14.59 0.30 -4.04
N MET A 111 -13.32 0.33 -4.41
CA MET A 111 -12.54 1.55 -4.33
C MET A 111 -12.48 2.37 -5.62
N LYS A 112 -12.83 1.79 -6.78
CA LYS A 112 -13.10 2.60 -7.98
C LYS A 112 -14.23 3.60 -7.73
N GLU A 113 -15.14 3.28 -6.83
CA GLU A 113 -16.25 4.15 -6.43
C GLU A 113 -15.83 5.16 -5.34
N ALA A 114 -14.83 4.83 -4.51
CA ALA A 114 -14.44 5.62 -3.34
C ALA A 114 -13.66 6.90 -3.65
N PHE A 115 -13.02 7.00 -4.82
CA PHE A 115 -12.15 8.13 -5.20
C PHE A 115 -12.58 8.82 -6.50
N SER A 116 -13.88 8.86 -6.77
CA SER A 116 -14.45 9.45 -7.99
C SER A 116 -14.08 10.93 -8.22
N GLU A 117 -13.69 11.65 -7.16
CA GLU A 117 -13.26 13.04 -7.19
C GLU A 117 -11.83 13.26 -7.72
N TYR A 118 -11.05 12.19 -7.91
CA TYR A 118 -9.70 12.29 -8.44
C TYR A 118 -9.72 12.48 -9.97
N GLU A 119 -9.25 13.64 -10.41
CA GLU A 119 -9.29 14.08 -11.83
C GLU A 119 -8.40 13.26 -12.78
N HIS A 120 -7.36 12.62 -12.23
CA HIS A 120 -6.30 11.93 -12.97
C HIS A 120 -6.47 10.42 -12.92
N GLU A 121 -5.75 9.68 -13.78
CA GLU A 121 -5.75 8.22 -13.72
C GLU A 121 -5.19 7.74 -12.36
N HIS A 122 -5.97 6.92 -11.66
CA HIS A 122 -5.62 6.48 -10.31
C HIS A 122 -6.21 5.12 -10.00
N GLY A 123 -5.69 4.50 -8.96
CA GLY A 123 -6.19 3.23 -8.47
C GLY A 123 -5.19 2.53 -7.58
N PHE A 124 -5.42 1.24 -7.38
CA PHE A 124 -4.47 0.37 -6.75
C PHE A 124 -4.68 -1.08 -7.18
N ASP A 125 -3.68 -1.90 -6.90
CA ASP A 125 -3.73 -3.35 -7.03
C ASP A 125 -3.41 -3.99 -5.69
N VAL A 126 -4.14 -5.06 -5.32
CA VAL A 126 -3.89 -5.84 -4.11
C VAL A 126 -3.62 -7.27 -4.51
N SER A 127 -2.50 -7.83 -4.05
CA SER A 127 -2.23 -9.26 -4.19
C SER A 127 -1.96 -9.88 -2.82
N ILE A 128 -2.58 -11.01 -2.55
CA ILE A 128 -2.44 -11.72 -1.29
C ILE A 128 -1.92 -13.11 -1.61
N SER A 129 -0.81 -13.48 -0.98
CA SER A 129 -0.22 -14.81 -1.13
C SER A 129 0.03 -15.43 0.24
N VAL A 130 -0.07 -16.75 0.29
CA VAL A 130 0.21 -17.52 1.50
C VAL A 130 1.66 -17.99 1.41
N ALA A 131 2.45 -17.74 2.45
CA ALA A 131 3.83 -18.20 2.52
C ALA A 131 3.90 -19.74 2.55
N THR A 132 5.06 -20.31 2.22
CA THR A 132 5.27 -21.77 2.17
C THR A 132 5.00 -22.44 3.52
N ASP A 133 5.19 -21.71 4.63
CA ASP A 133 4.91 -22.18 5.99
C ASP A 133 3.40 -22.28 6.30
N ARG A 134 2.54 -21.75 5.41
CA ARG A 134 1.08 -21.64 5.56
C ARG A 134 0.60 -20.93 6.82
N LYS A 135 1.50 -20.24 7.51
CA LYS A 135 1.23 -19.48 8.74
C LYS A 135 1.31 -17.98 8.53
N THR A 136 1.88 -17.56 7.40
CA THR A 136 2.07 -16.15 7.09
C THR A 136 1.34 -15.79 5.79
N LEU A 137 0.59 -14.69 5.82
CA LEU A 137 0.04 -14.02 4.64
C LEU A 137 0.97 -12.89 4.24
N MET A 138 1.30 -12.84 2.96
CA MET A 138 2.02 -11.73 2.33
C MET A 138 0.98 -10.89 1.56
N ILE A 139 0.85 -9.63 1.94
CA ILE A 139 -0.13 -8.70 1.39
C ILE A 139 0.66 -7.62 0.66
N ASN A 140 0.57 -7.57 -0.66
CA ASN A 140 1.20 -6.51 -1.46
C ASN A 140 0.12 -5.58 -1.98
N VAL A 141 0.31 -4.29 -1.76
CA VAL A 141 -0.61 -3.25 -2.20
C VAL A 141 0.14 -2.20 -3.00
N HIS A 142 -0.33 -1.92 -4.20
CA HIS A 142 0.28 -0.96 -5.11
C HIS A 142 -0.69 0.18 -5.34
N GLY A 143 -0.45 1.37 -4.78
CA GLY A 143 -1.24 2.56 -5.10
C GLY A 143 -0.61 3.34 -6.24
N TYR A 144 -1.42 3.84 -7.17
CA TYR A 144 -0.95 4.69 -8.26
C TYR A 144 -1.84 5.91 -8.47
N TYR A 145 -1.20 7.03 -8.83
CA TYR A 145 -1.85 8.27 -9.19
C TYR A 145 -1.01 8.99 -10.25
N GLU A 146 -1.56 9.15 -11.45
CA GLU A 146 -0.86 9.69 -12.62
C GLU A 146 0.50 8.97 -12.81
N ASN A 147 1.62 9.71 -12.69
CA ASN A 147 2.98 9.20 -12.85
C ASN A 147 3.63 8.71 -11.54
N ALA A 148 2.90 8.70 -10.42
CA ALA A 148 3.42 8.26 -9.13
C ALA A 148 2.89 6.88 -8.74
N ARG A 149 3.78 6.06 -8.16
CA ARG A 149 3.47 4.71 -7.67
C ARG A 149 4.07 4.50 -6.29
N VAL A 150 3.31 3.83 -5.43
CA VAL A 150 3.71 3.46 -4.07
C VAL A 150 3.42 1.99 -3.86
N PHE A 151 4.35 1.29 -3.21
CA PHE A 151 4.26 -0.13 -2.91
C PHE A 151 4.30 -0.34 -1.41
N LEU A 152 3.37 -1.11 -0.88
CA LEU A 152 3.32 -1.53 0.52
C LEU A 152 3.34 -3.06 0.56
N GLU A 153 4.22 -3.62 1.40
CA GLU A 153 4.32 -5.05 1.67
C GLU A 153 4.01 -5.27 3.15
N GLY A 154 2.89 -5.94 3.43
CA GLY A 154 2.49 -6.38 4.76
C GLY A 154 2.69 -7.87 4.95
N ARG A 155 3.06 -8.26 6.17
CA ARG A 155 3.15 -9.65 6.60
C ARG A 155 2.19 -9.84 7.75
N ALA A 156 1.17 -10.68 7.59
CA ALA A 156 0.22 -11.00 8.63
C ALA A 156 0.34 -12.47 9.05
N LYS A 157 0.14 -12.76 10.33
CA LYS A 157 0.12 -14.13 10.84
C LYS A 157 -1.30 -14.66 10.85
N MET A 158 -1.43 -15.90 10.36
CA MET A 158 -2.67 -16.64 10.38
C MET A 158 -3.07 -16.99 11.82
N PRO A 159 -4.38 -17.14 12.09
CA PRO A 159 -4.84 -17.57 13.39
C PRO A 159 -4.27 -18.94 13.79
N LEU A 160 -3.93 -19.10 15.07
CA LEU A 160 -3.33 -20.32 15.60
C LEU A 160 -3.75 -20.57 17.06
N ILE A 161 -3.76 -21.84 17.47
CA ILE A 161 -4.01 -22.22 18.86
C ILE A 161 -2.72 -22.05 19.65
N VAL A 162 -2.76 -21.26 20.73
CA VAL A 162 -1.56 -20.92 21.54
C VAL A 162 -1.43 -21.82 22.77
N ASN A 163 -2.55 -22.32 23.31
CA ASN A 163 -2.55 -23.22 24.46
C ASN A 163 -3.76 -24.16 24.40
N GLU A 164 -3.50 -25.47 24.42
CA GLU A 164 -4.53 -26.51 24.44
C GLU A 164 -4.89 -26.97 25.87
N HIS A 165 -4.18 -26.49 26.90
CA HIS A 165 -4.26 -27.06 28.26
C HIS A 165 -4.33 -26.04 29.41
N HIS A 166 -4.90 -24.85 29.18
CA HIS A 166 -5.33 -24.06 30.33
C HIS A 166 -6.62 -24.65 30.88
N LYS A 167 -6.50 -25.48 31.92
CA LYS A 167 -7.63 -25.77 32.79
C LYS A 167 -8.04 -24.47 33.46
N SER A 168 -9.25 -23.99 33.19
CA SER A 168 -9.82 -22.90 33.97
C SER A 168 -9.90 -23.31 35.45
N GLU A 169 -10.02 -22.35 36.37
CA GLU A 169 -10.22 -22.63 37.80
C GLU A 169 -11.45 -23.53 38.06
N GLU A 170 -12.36 -23.63 37.09
CA GLU A 170 -13.55 -24.47 37.09
C GLU A 170 -13.36 -25.86 36.44
N GLY A 171 -12.15 -26.19 35.96
CA GLY A 171 -11.80 -27.51 35.43
C GLY A 171 -12.16 -27.75 33.95
N TRP A 172 -12.49 -26.70 33.20
CA TRP A 172 -12.77 -26.80 31.76
C TRP A 172 -11.49 -26.61 30.94
N ASP A 173 -11.31 -27.41 29.89
CA ASP A 173 -10.26 -27.18 28.91
C ASP A 173 -10.58 -25.91 28.12
N SER A 174 -9.82 -24.83 28.35
CA SER A 174 -9.95 -23.60 27.59
C SER A 174 -8.96 -23.60 26.43
N ILE A 175 -9.47 -23.38 25.22
CA ILE A 175 -8.67 -23.19 24.01
C ILE A 175 -8.44 -21.69 23.83
N ILE A 176 -7.18 -21.28 23.74
CA ILE A 176 -6.81 -19.90 23.39
C ILE A 176 -6.43 -19.85 21.93
N ILE A 177 -7.19 -19.11 21.14
CA ILE A 177 -6.91 -18.84 19.73
C ILE A 177 -6.34 -17.44 19.61
N GLN A 178 -5.15 -17.33 19.04
CA GLN A 178 -4.60 -16.06 18.60
C GLN A 178 -5.22 -15.69 17.27
N ALA A 179 -5.89 -14.54 17.22
CA ALA A 179 -6.50 -14.00 16.01
C ALA A 179 -5.44 -13.58 14.98
N LEU A 180 -5.89 -13.30 13.75
CA LEU A 180 -5.05 -12.75 12.70
C LEU A 180 -4.49 -11.40 13.13
N TYR A 181 -3.18 -11.20 12.95
CA TYR A 181 -2.53 -9.93 13.29
C TYR A 181 -1.43 -9.57 12.29
N LEU A 182 -1.19 -8.27 12.14
CA LEU A 182 -0.12 -7.73 11.31
C LEU A 182 1.23 -7.84 12.05
N GLU A 183 2.19 -8.56 11.49
CA GLU A 183 3.55 -8.71 12.02
C GLU A 183 4.44 -7.56 11.58
N SER A 184 4.36 -7.16 10.31
CA SER A 184 5.17 -6.05 9.78
C SER A 184 4.50 -5.38 8.58
N LEU A 185 4.74 -4.09 8.42
CA LEU A 185 4.40 -3.31 7.22
C LEU A 185 5.64 -2.55 6.76
N VAL A 186 6.02 -2.73 5.51
CA VAL A 186 7.19 -2.08 4.91
C VAL A 186 6.76 -1.39 3.63
N GLN A 187 7.20 -0.14 3.45
CA GLN A 187 7.10 0.52 2.16
C GLN A 187 8.20 -0.04 1.23
N GLY A 188 7.77 -0.76 0.20
CA GLY A 188 8.65 -1.47 -0.72
C GLY A 188 9.03 -0.67 -1.96
N TYR A 189 9.95 -1.24 -2.73
CA TYR A 189 10.20 -0.90 -4.13
C TYR A 189 9.74 -2.08 -4.98
N PRO A 190 9.27 -1.88 -6.23
CA PRO A 190 8.89 -2.99 -7.09
C PRO A 190 10.06 -3.96 -7.23
N LYS A 191 9.83 -5.25 -6.96
CA LYS A 191 10.79 -6.29 -7.31
C LYS A 191 10.83 -6.36 -8.84
N ILE A 192 11.96 -5.92 -9.42
CA ILE A 192 12.25 -6.00 -10.86
C ILE A 192 12.56 -7.45 -11.23
#